data_AF-A0A1X7UPQ6-F1
#
_entry.id   AF-A0A1X7UPQ6-F1
#
_cell.length_a   1.000
_cell.length_b   1.000
_cell.length_c   1.000
_cell.angle_alpha   90.00
_cell.angle_beta   90.00
_cell.angle_gamma   90.00
#
_symmetry.space_group_name_H-M   'P 1'
#
loop_
_entity.id
_entity.type
_entity.pdbx_description
1 polymer ?
#
loop_
_entity_poly.entity_id
_entity_poly.type
_entity_poly.pdbx_seq_one_letter_code
_entity_poly.pdbx_strand_id
1 'polypeptide(L)'
;MEELVLLFLSLITRKGKTAYLDSSTSTVRHMECQYLIFRTEKRKRCKSCDDYRLNLHSLASREKQKATNAITCNHTNYRYLPSPEKTKRLHDKQQENRSLKKRINNLEEKIAKITDKEGVDMDDETSHDIYQMVQDEQSVIEKLPDDSFQSIFWRQQREAAEKHPKAMRWHPLMIQWCLYLRHISSN
;
A
#
# COMPACT_ATOMS: atom_id res chain seq x y z
N MET A 1 -23.46 25.14 -8.09
CA MET A 1 -22.59 23.97 -8.40
C MET A 1 -22.40 23.74 -9.90
N GLU A 2 -23.31 24.19 -10.77
CA GLU A 2 -23.20 24.03 -12.23
C GLU A 2 -22.17 24.97 -12.90
N GLU A 3 -21.97 26.19 -12.37
CA GLU A 3 -21.02 27.14 -12.95
C GLU A 3 -19.54 26.72 -12.83
N LEU A 4 -19.18 26.00 -11.76
CA LEU A 4 -17.82 25.49 -11.60
C LEU A 4 -17.50 24.48 -12.70
N VAL A 5 -18.45 23.59 -13.04
CA VAL A 5 -18.27 22.57 -14.09
C VAL A 5 -18.08 23.20 -15.48
N LEU A 6 -18.71 24.34 -15.74
CA LEU A 6 -18.57 25.08 -17.00
C LEU A 6 -17.18 25.75 -17.12
N LEU A 7 -16.64 26.30 -16.04
CA LEU A 7 -15.27 26.82 -16.02
C LEU A 7 -14.22 25.71 -16.20
N PHE A 8 -14.50 24.50 -15.71
CA PHE A 8 -13.57 23.35 -15.79
C PHE A 8 -13.31 22.83 -17.22
N LEU A 9 -14.19 23.08 -18.19
CA LEU A 9 -14.00 22.61 -19.58
C LEU A 9 -13.16 23.55 -20.46
N SER A 10 -12.81 24.74 -19.95
CA SER A 10 -11.83 25.62 -20.59
C SER A 10 -10.38 25.11 -20.45
N LEU A 11 -10.12 24.19 -19.52
CA LEU A 11 -8.80 23.61 -19.25
C LEU A 11 -8.55 22.35 -20.08
N ILE A 12 -8.38 22.64 -21.37
CA ILE A 12 -7.60 21.89 -22.32
C ILE A 12 -6.33 21.33 -21.68
N THR A 13 -6.13 20.03 -21.91
CA THR A 13 -4.94 19.24 -21.58
C THR A 13 -3.63 19.98 -21.92
N ARG A 14 -2.63 19.86 -21.03
CA ARG A 14 -1.26 20.42 -21.12
C ARG A 14 -0.47 20.06 -22.41
N LYS A 15 -1.04 19.34 -23.38
CA LYS A 15 -0.42 18.93 -24.66
C LYS A 15 -1.44 18.81 -25.82
N GLY A 16 -2.18 19.88 -26.11
CA GLY A 16 -3.10 19.96 -27.26
C GLY A 16 -4.57 19.61 -26.93
N LYS A 17 -5.52 20.19 -27.69
CA LYS A 17 -6.98 20.00 -27.47
C LYS A 17 -7.43 18.66 -28.04
N THR A 18 -7.89 17.73 -27.20
CA THR A 18 -8.41 16.41 -27.62
C THR A 18 -9.93 16.27 -27.50
N ALA A 19 -10.61 17.25 -26.91
CA ALA A 19 -12.06 17.25 -26.72
C ALA A 19 -12.67 18.66 -26.70
N TYR A 20 -13.98 18.73 -26.93
CA TYR A 20 -14.79 19.94 -26.89
C TYR A 20 -16.13 19.70 -26.18
N LEU A 21 -16.76 20.80 -25.73
CA LEU A 21 -18.11 20.78 -25.17
C LEU A 21 -19.13 20.94 -26.31
N ASP A 22 -20.02 19.96 -26.46
CA ASP A 22 -21.14 20.04 -27.38
C ASP A 22 -22.28 20.83 -26.74
N SER A 23 -22.53 22.04 -27.24
CA SER A 23 -23.59 22.93 -26.77
C SER A 23 -24.99 22.36 -26.96
N SER A 24 -25.19 21.43 -27.90
CA SER A 24 -26.51 20.86 -28.19
C SER A 24 -26.93 19.77 -27.20
N THR A 25 -25.96 19.07 -26.62
CA THR A 25 -26.22 17.95 -25.69
C THR A 25 -25.68 18.18 -24.29
N SER A 26 -25.02 19.31 -24.05
CA SER A 26 -24.28 19.61 -22.82
C SER A 26 -23.33 18.47 -22.41
N THR A 27 -22.73 17.80 -23.41
CA THR A 27 -21.80 16.68 -23.18
C THR A 27 -20.43 16.95 -23.78
N VAL A 28 -19.39 16.41 -23.15
CA VAL A 28 -18.01 16.48 -23.65
C VAL A 28 -17.80 15.40 -24.71
N ARG A 29 -17.26 15.79 -25.86
CA ARG A 29 -16.99 14.90 -27.01
C ARG A 29 -15.52 14.95 -27.40
N HIS A 30 -15.03 13.84 -27.97
CA HIS A 30 -13.70 13.78 -28.58
C HIS A 30 -13.69 14.57 -29.89
N MET A 31 -12.55 15.13 -30.30
CA MET A 31 -12.42 15.89 -31.56
C MET A 31 -12.81 15.04 -32.79
N GLU A 32 -12.54 13.75 -32.75
CA GLU A 32 -12.89 12.77 -33.80
C GLU A 32 -14.25 12.11 -33.57
N CYS A 33 -15.18 12.80 -32.88
CA CYS A 33 -16.51 12.25 -32.64
C CYS A 33 -17.27 12.08 -33.96
N GLN A 34 -17.58 10.83 -34.31
CA GLN A 34 -18.51 10.51 -35.38
C GLN A 34 -19.94 10.75 -34.87
N TYR A 35 -20.53 11.91 -35.18
CA TYR A 35 -21.91 12.27 -34.80
C TYR A 35 -22.97 11.33 -35.39
N LEU A 36 -22.65 10.70 -36.53
CA LEU A 36 -23.56 9.86 -37.32
C LEU A 36 -23.59 8.40 -36.84
N ILE A 37 -23.62 8.17 -35.52
CA ILE A 37 -23.97 6.83 -35.03
C ILE A 37 -25.48 6.73 -35.07
N PHE A 38 -25.95 6.00 -36.08
CA PHE A 38 -27.33 5.54 -36.15
C PHE A 38 -27.71 4.92 -34.81
N ARG A 39 -28.82 5.40 -34.23
CA ARG A 39 -29.37 4.97 -32.93
C ARG A 39 -29.87 3.50 -32.94
N THR A 40 -29.35 2.68 -33.84
CA THR A 40 -29.73 1.28 -34.05
C THR A 40 -29.00 0.33 -33.09
N GLU A 41 -27.91 0.77 -32.46
CA GLU A 41 -27.20 -0.03 -31.45
C GLU A 41 -27.45 0.52 -30.05
N LYS A 42 -27.46 -0.36 -29.04
CA LYS A 42 -27.68 -0.07 -27.61
C LYS A 42 -26.70 0.96 -27.01
N ARG A 43 -25.72 1.45 -27.79
CA ARG A 43 -24.70 2.42 -27.40
C ARG A 43 -25.04 3.80 -27.93
N LYS A 44 -25.23 4.76 -27.02
CA LYS A 44 -25.58 6.17 -27.34
C LYS A 44 -24.40 7.03 -27.82
N ARG A 45 -23.21 6.45 -28.06
CA ARG A 45 -21.93 7.19 -28.25
C ARG A 45 -20.98 6.44 -29.18
N CYS A 46 -20.04 7.18 -29.79
CA CYS A 46 -18.97 6.59 -30.60
C CYS A 46 -17.86 6.01 -29.74
N LYS A 47 -17.13 5.04 -30.31
CA LYS A 47 -16.01 4.38 -29.65
C LYS A 47 -14.99 5.38 -29.11
N SER A 48 -14.60 6.38 -29.92
CA SER A 48 -13.66 7.43 -29.49
C SER A 48 -14.18 8.24 -28.30
N CYS A 49 -15.48 8.53 -28.25
CA CYS A 49 -16.11 9.22 -27.10
C CYS A 49 -16.25 8.33 -25.87
N ASP A 50 -16.43 7.02 -26.06
CA ASP A 50 -16.54 6.04 -24.98
C ASP A 50 -15.17 5.80 -24.32
N ASP A 51 -14.14 5.59 -25.15
CA ASP A 51 -12.75 5.42 -24.71
C ASP A 51 -12.24 6.69 -24.01
N TYR A 52 -12.52 7.86 -24.57
CA TYR A 52 -12.12 9.13 -23.95
C TYR A 52 -12.89 9.44 -22.65
N ARG A 53 -14.08 8.85 -22.45
CA ARG A 53 -14.87 9.03 -21.23
C ARG A 53 -14.15 8.47 -20.00
N LEU A 54 -13.41 7.36 -20.15
CA LEU A 54 -12.58 6.82 -19.08
C LEU A 54 -11.49 7.82 -18.66
N ASN A 55 -10.86 8.47 -19.64
CA ASN A 55 -9.88 9.52 -19.38
C ASN A 55 -10.52 10.73 -18.68
N LEU A 56 -11.69 11.18 -19.13
CA LEU A 56 -12.45 12.26 -18.46
C LEU A 56 -12.84 11.90 -17.03
N HIS A 57 -13.29 10.67 -16.77
CA HIS A 57 -13.57 10.19 -15.42
C HIS A 57 -12.30 10.17 -14.55
N SER A 58 -11.16 9.72 -15.10
CA SER A 58 -9.87 9.73 -14.41
C SER A 58 -9.42 11.16 -14.08
N LEU A 59 -9.54 12.09 -15.02
CA LEU A 59 -9.20 13.50 -14.82
C LEU A 59 -10.11 14.15 -13.77
N ALA A 60 -11.43 13.94 -13.85
CA ALA A 60 -12.38 14.45 -12.87
C ALA A 60 -12.12 13.87 -11.47
N SER A 61 -11.77 12.57 -11.39
CA SER A 61 -11.42 11.92 -10.12
C SER A 61 -10.11 12.49 -9.54
N ARG A 62 -9.09 12.70 -10.37
CA ARG A 62 -7.81 13.31 -9.95
C ARG A 62 -7.99 14.74 -9.48
N GLU A 63 -8.85 15.50 -10.13
CA GLU A 63 -9.11 16.89 -9.74
C GLU A 63 -9.93 16.97 -8.45
N LYS A 64 -10.92 16.07 -8.27
CA LYS A 64 -11.61 15.92 -6.99
C LYS A 64 -10.64 15.55 -5.87
N GLN A 65 -9.69 14.65 -6.15
CA GLN A 65 -8.64 14.28 -5.21
C GLN A 65 -7.68 15.44 -4.92
N LYS A 66 -7.31 16.24 -5.92
CA LYS A 66 -6.48 17.45 -5.71
C LYS A 66 -7.21 18.52 -4.92
N ALA A 67 -8.50 18.74 -5.16
CA ALA A 67 -9.30 19.65 -4.36
C ALA A 67 -9.39 19.19 -2.90
N THR A 68 -9.48 17.88 -2.65
CA THR A 68 -9.39 17.35 -1.28
C THR A 68 -7.97 17.40 -0.70
N ASN A 69 -6.92 17.23 -1.52
CA ASN A 69 -5.53 17.16 -1.05
C ASN A 69 -4.86 18.54 -0.92
N ALA A 70 -5.32 19.56 -1.64
CA ALA A 70 -4.87 20.95 -1.48
C ALA A 70 -5.30 21.55 -0.13
N ILE A 71 -6.36 20.99 0.48
CA ILE A 71 -6.81 21.32 1.83
C ILE A 71 -5.95 20.60 2.90
N THR A 72 -5.25 19.52 2.54
CA THR A 72 -4.41 18.77 3.49
C THR A 72 -2.97 19.26 3.50
N CYS A 73 -2.73 20.52 3.89
CA CYS A 73 -1.54 20.84 4.67
C CYS A 73 -1.81 20.43 6.13
N ASN A 74 -1.96 19.12 6.38
CA ASN A 74 -2.55 18.56 7.60
C ASN A 74 -1.65 18.59 8.85
N HIS A 75 -0.64 19.45 8.91
CA HIS A 75 0.08 19.70 10.15
C HIS A 75 -0.50 20.91 10.90
N THR A 76 -1.79 20.83 11.23
CA THR A 76 -2.39 21.74 12.21
C THR A 76 -1.90 21.34 13.60
N ASN A 77 -1.14 22.22 14.25
CA ASN A 77 -0.66 22.00 15.61
C ASN A 77 -1.86 21.72 16.55
N TYR A 78 -1.80 20.60 17.28
CA TYR A 78 -2.86 20.11 18.16
C TYR A 78 -3.37 21.15 19.17
N ARG A 79 -2.53 22.13 19.54
CA ARG A 79 -2.91 23.22 20.43
C ARG A 79 -4.14 23.98 19.94
N TYR A 80 -4.23 24.20 18.62
CA TYR A 80 -5.25 25.05 18.01
C TYR A 80 -6.46 24.28 17.48
N LEU A 81 -6.51 22.95 17.62
CA LEU A 81 -7.69 22.20 17.22
C LEU A 81 -8.84 22.37 18.21
N PRO A 82 -10.08 22.59 17.73
CA PRO A 82 -11.27 22.59 18.57
C PRO A 82 -11.54 21.20 19.15
N SER A 83 -12.18 21.16 20.33
CA SER A 83 -12.47 19.93 21.08
C SER A 83 -13.09 18.78 20.25
N PRO A 84 -14.14 18.99 19.42
CA PRO A 84 -14.74 17.90 18.63
C PRO A 84 -13.81 17.34 17.54
N GLU A 85 -12.88 18.14 17.02
CA GLU A 85 -11.91 17.64 16.03
C GLU A 85 -10.78 16.85 16.70
N LYS A 86 -10.40 17.22 17.94
CA LYS A 86 -9.45 16.45 18.76
C LYS A 86 -10.00 15.06 19.07
N THR A 87 -11.27 14.96 19.49
CA THR A 87 -11.89 13.66 19.78
C THR A 87 -12.02 12.80 18.53
N LYS A 88 -12.40 13.38 17.39
CA LYS A 88 -12.44 12.67 16.11
C LYS A 88 -11.06 12.14 15.71
N ARG A 89 -10.01 12.97 15.75
CA ARG A 89 -8.64 12.53 15.43
C ARG A 89 -8.12 11.48 16.40
N LEU A 90 -8.46 11.58 17.69
CA LEU A 90 -8.11 10.56 18.68
C LEU A 90 -8.79 9.23 18.33
N HIS A 91 -10.08 9.26 18.00
CA HIS A 91 -10.82 8.09 17.56
C HIS A 91 -10.20 7.47 16.30
N ASP A 92 -9.90 8.27 15.29
CA ASP A 92 -9.26 7.82 14.05
C ASP A 92 -7.90 7.16 14.34
N LYS A 93 -7.09 7.76 15.22
CA LYS A 93 -5.81 7.19 15.64
C LYS A 93 -5.97 5.89 16.43
N GLN A 94 -6.97 5.79 17.29
CA GLN A 94 -7.28 4.54 18.00
C GLN A 94 -7.77 3.45 17.03
N GLN A 95 -8.52 3.82 16.00
CA GLN A 95 -8.97 2.89 14.96
C GLN A 95 -7.78 2.41 14.12
N GLU A 96 -6.90 3.32 13.71
CA GLU A 96 -5.65 3.00 13.01
C GLU A 96 -4.79 2.03 13.84
N ASN A 97 -4.58 2.35 15.13
CA ASN A 97 -3.80 1.50 16.04
C ASN A 97 -4.42 0.10 16.18
N ARG A 98 -5.75 0.01 16.32
CA ARG A 98 -6.47 -1.28 16.33
C ARG A 98 -6.28 -2.06 15.03
N SER A 99 -6.33 -1.38 13.89
CA SER A 99 -6.14 -2.00 12.57
C SER A 99 -4.72 -2.54 12.37
N LEU A 100 -3.72 -1.77 12.83
CA LEU A 100 -2.30 -2.15 12.78
C LEU A 100 -2.03 -3.35 13.69
N LYS A 101 -2.55 -3.36 14.92
CA LYS A 101 -2.45 -4.51 15.83
C LYS A 101 -3.03 -5.77 15.22
N LYS A 102 -4.21 -5.68 14.59
CA LYS A 102 -4.81 -6.82 13.89
C LYS A 102 -3.93 -7.32 12.74
N ARG A 103 -3.29 -6.40 12.00
CA ARG A 103 -2.37 -6.76 10.92
C ARG A 103 -1.13 -7.47 11.45
N ILE A 104 -0.57 -7.01 12.57
CA ILE A 104 0.54 -7.68 13.27
C ILE A 104 0.13 -9.11 13.62
N ASN A 105 -0.96 -9.31 14.37
CA ASN A 105 -1.41 -10.64 14.78
C ASN A 105 -1.63 -11.57 13.57
N ASN A 106 -2.23 -11.08 12.48
CA ASN A 106 -2.43 -11.87 11.27
C ASN A 106 -1.11 -12.29 10.60
N LEU A 107 -0.06 -11.45 10.65
CA LEU A 107 1.26 -11.79 10.12
C LEU A 107 1.94 -12.81 11.02
N GLU A 108 1.85 -12.64 12.33
CA GLU A 108 2.41 -13.58 13.31
C GLU A 108 1.79 -14.97 13.16
N GLU A 109 0.47 -15.07 13.01
CA GLU A 109 -0.23 -16.34 12.75
C GLU A 109 0.21 -16.99 11.43
N LYS A 110 0.47 -16.19 10.39
CA LYS A 110 0.94 -16.70 9.11
C LYS A 110 2.35 -17.28 9.24
N ILE A 111 3.25 -16.59 9.94
CA ILE A 111 4.61 -17.09 10.16
C ILE A 111 4.54 -18.42 10.92
N ALA A 112 3.77 -18.50 12.00
CA ALA A 112 3.60 -19.75 12.76
C ALA A 112 3.12 -20.92 11.86
N LYS A 113 2.13 -20.68 11.00
CA LYS A 113 1.61 -21.69 10.06
C LYS A 113 2.64 -22.12 9.01
N ILE A 114 3.47 -21.20 8.52
CA ILE A 114 4.49 -21.53 7.54
C ILE A 114 5.63 -22.30 8.22
N THR A 115 6.10 -21.85 9.38
CA THR A 115 7.12 -22.56 10.17
C THR A 115 6.68 -23.96 10.55
N ASP A 116 5.41 -24.19 10.88
CA ASP A 116 4.91 -25.54 11.18
C ASP A 116 4.90 -26.46 9.95
N LYS A 117 4.63 -25.90 8.76
CA LYS A 117 4.54 -26.67 7.50
C LYS A 117 5.89 -26.91 6.82
N GLU A 118 6.74 -25.88 6.82
CA GLU A 118 7.98 -25.82 6.04
C GLU A 118 9.23 -25.83 6.94
N GLY A 119 9.06 -25.73 8.26
CA GLY A 119 10.16 -25.75 9.20
C GLY A 119 10.85 -27.10 9.23
N VAL A 120 12.17 -27.06 9.32
CA VAL A 120 13.04 -28.24 9.35
C VAL A 120 13.59 -28.39 10.76
N ASP A 121 13.45 -29.59 11.31
CA ASP A 121 14.13 -30.00 12.54
C ASP A 121 15.60 -30.28 12.19
N MET A 122 16.52 -29.63 12.88
CA MET A 122 17.97 -29.80 12.68
C MET A 122 18.58 -30.52 13.89
N ASP A 123 19.78 -31.06 13.72
CA ASP A 123 20.58 -31.57 14.83
C ASP A 123 21.00 -30.43 15.79
N ASP A 124 21.26 -30.79 17.05
CA ASP A 124 21.54 -29.84 18.12
C ASP A 124 22.78 -28.98 17.85
N GLU A 125 23.80 -29.52 17.17
CA GLU A 125 25.04 -28.80 16.84
C GLU A 125 24.78 -27.73 15.77
N THR A 126 24.15 -28.11 14.66
CA THR A 126 23.77 -27.17 13.60
C THR A 126 22.76 -26.13 14.10
N SER A 127 21.83 -26.53 14.97
CA SER A 127 20.87 -25.62 15.59
C SER A 127 21.55 -24.58 16.47
N HIS A 128 22.56 -24.99 17.23
CA HIS A 128 23.35 -24.10 18.06
C HIS A 128 24.15 -23.09 17.22
N ASP A 129 24.78 -23.53 16.15
CA ASP A 129 25.54 -22.68 15.23
C ASP A 129 24.65 -21.61 14.59
N ILE A 130 23.47 -22.00 14.09
CA ILE A 130 22.51 -21.04 13.53
C ILE A 130 22.00 -20.08 14.59
N TYR A 131 21.74 -20.55 15.81
CA TYR A 131 21.35 -19.68 16.91
C TYR A 131 22.44 -18.64 17.25
N GLN A 132 23.71 -19.04 17.30
CA GLN A 132 24.82 -18.10 17.52
C GLN A 132 24.91 -17.06 16.41
N MET A 133 24.83 -17.46 15.14
CA MET A 133 24.81 -16.54 14.01
C MET A 133 23.65 -15.52 14.10
N VAL A 134 22.48 -15.97 14.57
CA VAL A 134 21.31 -15.10 14.80
C VAL A 134 21.56 -14.11 15.94
N GLN A 135 22.36 -14.45 16.95
CA GLN A 135 22.68 -13.52 18.03
C GLN A 135 23.77 -12.52 17.62
N ASP A 136 24.80 -12.97 16.91
CA ASP A 136 25.96 -12.16 16.53
C ASP A 136 25.59 -11.05 15.53
N GLU A 137 24.65 -11.33 14.62
CA GLU A 137 24.25 -10.40 13.55
C GLU A 137 23.10 -9.46 13.95
N GLN A 138 22.86 -9.31 15.26
CA GLN A 138 21.80 -8.44 15.81
C GLN A 138 21.90 -6.99 15.30
N SER A 139 23.13 -6.49 15.09
CA SER A 139 23.39 -5.13 14.61
C SER A 139 22.94 -4.86 13.17
N VAL A 140 22.79 -5.90 12.34
CA VAL A 140 22.27 -5.78 10.97
C VAL A 140 20.75 -5.60 11.01
N ILE A 141 20.09 -6.24 11.97
CA ILE A 141 18.63 -6.21 12.12
C ILE A 141 18.14 -4.90 12.71
N GLU A 142 18.91 -4.30 13.62
CA GLU A 142 18.61 -2.96 14.16
C GLU A 142 18.55 -1.87 13.09
N LYS A 143 19.10 -2.14 11.90
CA LYS A 143 19.03 -1.23 10.74
C LYS A 143 17.77 -1.46 9.88
N LEU A 144 17.03 -2.54 10.10
CA LEU A 144 15.80 -2.84 9.39
C LEU A 144 14.62 -2.09 10.03
N PRO A 145 13.60 -1.69 9.24
CA PRO A 145 12.39 -1.10 9.80
C PRO A 145 11.70 -2.08 10.77
N ASP A 146 11.30 -1.61 11.95
CA ASP A 146 10.66 -2.43 13.00
C ASP A 146 9.37 -3.13 12.54
N ASP A 147 8.67 -2.55 11.58
CA ASP A 147 7.42 -3.05 11.00
C ASP A 147 7.62 -3.89 9.73
N SER A 148 8.88 -4.09 9.32
CA SER A 148 9.22 -4.94 8.18
C SER A 148 8.97 -6.41 8.50
N PHE A 149 8.62 -7.17 7.46
CA PHE A 149 8.48 -8.62 7.58
C PHE A 149 9.76 -9.26 8.13
N GLN A 150 10.92 -8.80 7.67
CA GLN A 150 12.23 -9.30 8.07
C GLN A 150 12.48 -9.13 9.57
N SER A 151 12.18 -7.95 10.12
CA SER A 151 12.32 -7.68 11.55
C SER A 151 11.40 -8.56 12.40
N ILE A 152 10.12 -8.67 12.01
CA ILE A 152 9.14 -9.50 12.72
C ILE A 152 9.52 -10.98 12.65
N PHE A 153 9.87 -11.46 11.46
CA PHE A 153 10.27 -12.85 11.23
C PHE A 153 11.50 -13.22 12.06
N TRP A 154 12.52 -12.37 12.05
CA TRP A 154 13.73 -12.57 12.86
C TRP A 154 13.43 -12.61 14.36
N ARG A 155 12.66 -11.65 14.87
CA ARG A 155 12.28 -11.60 16.29
C ARG A 155 11.54 -12.86 16.71
N GLN A 156 10.59 -13.32 15.91
CA GLN A 156 9.86 -14.55 16.22
C GLN A 156 10.76 -15.79 16.25
N GLN A 157 11.73 -15.88 15.34
CA GLN A 157 12.66 -17.01 15.29
C GLN A 157 13.56 -17.01 16.52
N ARG A 158 14.04 -15.85 16.96
CA ARG A 158 14.79 -15.74 18.22
C ARG A 158 13.95 -16.08 19.44
N GLU A 159 12.74 -15.54 19.55
CA GLU A 159 11.83 -15.85 20.66
C GLU A 159 11.49 -17.35 20.70
N ALA A 160 11.33 -17.99 19.54
CA ALA A 160 11.11 -19.43 19.44
C ALA A 160 12.35 -20.21 19.90
N ALA A 161 13.54 -19.77 19.50
CA ALA A 161 14.82 -20.37 19.91
C ALA A 161 15.05 -20.27 21.42
N GLU A 162 14.75 -19.12 22.02
CA GLU A 162 14.88 -18.89 23.47
C GLU A 162 13.90 -19.75 24.27
N LYS A 163 12.66 -19.89 23.80
CA LYS A 163 11.61 -20.67 24.50
C LYS A 163 11.83 -22.18 24.37
N HIS A 164 12.25 -22.66 23.21
CA HIS A 164 12.33 -24.09 22.91
C HIS A 164 13.60 -24.47 22.14
N PRO A 165 14.80 -24.32 22.73
CA PRO A 165 16.07 -24.49 22.01
C PRO A 165 16.29 -25.91 21.45
N LYS A 166 15.73 -26.94 22.11
CA LYS A 166 15.90 -28.36 21.72
C LYS A 166 14.85 -28.90 20.74
N ALA A 167 13.80 -28.13 20.46
CA ALA A 167 12.68 -28.55 19.62
C ALA A 167 12.30 -27.45 18.62
N MET A 168 13.26 -26.56 18.32
CA MET A 168 13.04 -25.45 17.44
C MET A 168 13.03 -25.93 15.99
N ARG A 169 11.96 -25.59 15.29
CA ARG A 169 11.86 -25.70 13.84
C ARG A 169 12.38 -24.45 13.18
N TRP A 170 13.49 -24.60 12.47
CA TRP A 170 14.06 -23.50 11.71
C TRP A 170 13.35 -23.38 10.37
N HIS A 171 12.89 -22.18 10.05
CA HIS A 171 12.33 -21.92 8.73
C HIS A 171 13.45 -21.89 7.67
N PRO A 172 13.31 -22.52 6.49
CA PRO A 172 14.37 -22.60 5.47
C PRO A 172 14.98 -21.26 5.06
N LEU A 173 14.15 -20.22 4.91
CA LEU A 173 14.62 -18.84 4.65
C LEU A 173 15.56 -18.30 5.74
N MET A 174 15.35 -18.64 7.02
CA MET A 174 16.28 -18.24 8.08
C MET A 174 17.63 -18.91 7.90
N ILE A 175 17.61 -20.21 7.59
CA ILE A 175 18.83 -20.99 7.38
C ILE A 175 19.61 -20.38 6.20
N GLN A 176 18.94 -20.15 5.07
CA GLN A 176 19.53 -19.51 3.89
C GLN A 176 20.09 -18.13 4.21
N TRP A 177 19.38 -17.35 5.01
CA TRP A 177 19.82 -16.02 5.39
C TRP A 177 21.04 -16.06 6.32
N CYS A 178 21.06 -16.93 7.33
CA CYS A 178 22.22 -17.09 8.21
C CYS A 178 23.46 -17.55 7.44
N LEU A 179 23.29 -18.48 6.48
CA LEU A 179 24.36 -18.90 5.58
C LEU A 179 24.85 -17.75 4.69
N TYR A 180 23.94 -16.93 4.18
CA TYR A 180 24.28 -15.74 3.40
C TYR A 180 25.06 -14.71 4.22
N LEU A 181 24.61 -14.41 5.44
CA LEU A 181 25.29 -13.50 6.36
C LEU A 181 26.70 -14.01 6.68
N ARG A 182 26.84 -15.29 7.01
CA ARG A 182 28.14 -15.94 7.24
C ARG A 182 29.06 -15.83 6.02
N HIS A 183 28.50 -15.97 4.81
CA HIS A 183 29.28 -15.83 3.58
C HIS A 183 29.76 -14.40 3.33
N ILE A 184 28.95 -13.39 3.70
CA ILE A 184 29.36 -11.98 3.61
C ILE A 184 30.42 -11.67 4.68
N SER A 185 30.26 -12.13 5.91
CA SER A 185 31.18 -11.81 7.01
C SER A 185 32.52 -12.55 6.92
N SER A 186 32.59 -13.65 6.17
CA SER A 186 33.82 -14.41 5.92
C SER A 186 34.63 -13.91 4.70
N ASN A 187 34.12 -12.91 3.96
CA ASN A 187 34.81 -12.23 2.84
C ASN A 187 35.28 -10.84 3.28
#